data_AF-A0A1S9CXY3-F1
#
_entry.id   AF-A0A1S9CXY3-F1
#
_cell.length_a   1.000
_cell.length_b   1.000
_cell.length_c   1.000
_cell.angle_alpha   90.00
_cell.angle_beta   90.00
_cell.angle_gamma   90.00
#
_symmetry.space_group_name_H-M   'P 1'
#
loop_
_entity.id
_entity.type
_entity.pdbx_description
1 polymer ?
#
loop_
_entity_poly.entity_id
_entity_poly.type
_entity_poly.pdbx_seq_one_letter_code
_entity_poly.pdbx_strand_id
1 'polypeptide(L)'
;MTDPTLFAQALGERGLAILDGLHIRAFIDHNRRFTEPRDRASAEKRLVLSTGAYAGETGNAIPNRLLEENLVEHLRRWAPFICKHGLIVIEAHNVYPPIAAEYNGKSHATAFDTYHGYSNQYPIDYEAFMSLAEEAGFRTVAHEQRVYPSRLPFVAISLNRFKTPGPIAIAAAHPPARRDGTSWRPGGSEDTLDGEALHRFLYHDGDLTRPRRWCASSTGMLVHGLLEDIERRLDRCLNPSRTSRQLILADYGAGTGLATLELIKGLHETGLMQRMQRNGINFKLLLFDFPGGWFAKAFDLLNAFTFIDFHSLTDPGTGKIRLISDIIAPESVDIVYASMVLHLVPPKAIPALIDSFADVLQPHGSFYWNSPDTAPASAHSEVIHAPNRALRRVLLDVIDTELRMLQVLSKVPLDQRGAFADLPQRLADLRRSLTPERRAVAKARADKQILAVPTPVEYIEGLLNKRFDGGFATMVSVLSEDDALALALLPANQRYFNEIEDAELRCKLITLLLRYEVLPRFRAGPAGNAVGLNLHWTYGEHVKNG
;
A
#
# COMPACT_ATOMS: atom_id res chain seq x y z
N MET A 1 29.10 -18.31 -4.21
CA MET A 1 29.87 -17.09 -3.92
C MET A 1 28.89 -16.06 -3.36
N THR A 2 28.84 -15.89 -2.04
CA THR A 2 27.89 -14.97 -1.35
C THR A 2 28.52 -13.64 -0.96
N ASP A 3 29.83 -13.48 -1.20
CA ASP A 3 30.56 -12.24 -0.95
C ASP A 3 30.62 -11.38 -2.22
N PRO A 4 29.90 -10.24 -2.27
CA PRO A 4 29.87 -9.38 -3.45
C PRO A 4 31.20 -8.66 -3.71
N THR A 5 32.07 -8.51 -2.71
CA THR A 5 33.39 -7.86 -2.90
C THR A 5 34.33 -8.78 -3.68
N LEU A 6 34.38 -10.05 -3.31
CA LEU A 6 35.16 -11.05 -4.05
C LEU A 6 34.61 -11.24 -5.45
N PHE A 7 33.29 -11.20 -5.61
CA PHE A 7 32.66 -11.25 -6.92
C PHE A 7 33.02 -10.04 -7.78
N ALA A 8 33.00 -8.83 -7.21
CA ALA A 8 33.42 -7.61 -7.89
C ALA A 8 34.89 -7.66 -8.34
N GLN A 9 35.78 -8.16 -7.49
CA GLN A 9 37.19 -8.37 -7.84
C GLN A 9 37.37 -9.34 -9.00
N ALA A 10 36.69 -10.49 -8.96
CA ALA A 10 36.76 -11.49 -10.03
C ALA A 10 36.19 -10.97 -11.37
N LEU A 11 35.16 -10.13 -11.34
CA LEU A 11 34.68 -9.43 -12.54
C LEU A 11 35.69 -8.41 -13.06
N GLY A 12 36.31 -7.63 -12.15
CA GLY A 12 37.33 -6.65 -12.49
C GLY A 12 38.56 -7.25 -13.17
N GLU A 13 39.02 -8.43 -12.72
CA GLU A 13 40.09 -9.21 -13.37
C GLU A 13 39.78 -9.58 -14.83
N ARG A 14 38.49 -9.58 -15.20
CA ARG A 14 37.99 -9.87 -16.55
C ARG A 14 37.58 -8.60 -17.33
N GLY A 15 37.88 -7.42 -16.79
CA GLY A 15 37.51 -6.14 -17.40
C GLY A 15 36.03 -5.79 -17.31
N LEU A 16 35.27 -6.44 -16.41
CA LEU A 16 33.85 -6.20 -16.20
C LEU A 16 33.63 -5.41 -14.90
N ALA A 17 32.91 -4.30 -14.97
CA ALA A 17 32.47 -3.58 -13.78
C ALA A 17 31.21 -4.24 -13.22
N ILE A 18 31.23 -4.60 -11.93
CA ILE A 18 30.07 -5.22 -11.25
C ILE A 18 28.80 -4.37 -11.38
N LEU A 19 28.94 -3.04 -11.36
CA LEU A 19 27.82 -2.10 -11.46
C LEU A 19 27.10 -2.11 -12.81
N ASP A 20 27.72 -2.64 -13.87
CA ASP A 20 27.10 -2.80 -15.19
C ASP A 20 26.26 -4.08 -15.30
N GLY A 21 26.28 -4.92 -14.27
CA GLY A 21 25.47 -6.13 -14.19
C GLY A 21 24.10 -5.90 -13.57
N LEU A 22 23.07 -6.56 -14.12
CA LEU A 22 21.88 -6.92 -13.36
C LEU A 22 22.19 -8.19 -12.57
N HIS A 23 22.16 -8.10 -11.24
CA HIS A 23 22.44 -9.26 -10.39
C HIS A 23 21.20 -10.12 -10.23
N ILE A 24 21.36 -11.44 -10.25
CA ILE A 24 20.28 -12.40 -10.05
C ILE A 24 20.73 -13.46 -9.06
N ARG A 25 19.89 -13.71 -8.05
CA ARG A 25 20.11 -14.72 -7.01
C ARG A 25 18.80 -15.47 -6.81
N ALA A 26 18.84 -16.79 -6.87
CA ALA A 26 17.66 -17.62 -6.71
C ALA A 26 17.93 -18.70 -5.66
N PHE A 27 17.08 -18.73 -4.62
CA PHE A 27 17.05 -19.75 -3.58
C PHE A 27 18.41 -19.99 -2.90
N ILE A 28 19.13 -18.91 -2.58
CA ILE A 28 20.52 -19.00 -2.12
C ILE A 28 20.82 -18.15 -0.88
N ASP A 29 20.03 -17.12 -0.56
CA ASP A 29 20.28 -16.28 0.60
C ASP A 29 19.90 -17.00 1.89
N HIS A 30 18.90 -17.89 1.86
CA HIS A 30 18.62 -18.81 2.97
C HIS A 30 19.72 -19.86 3.18
N ASN A 31 20.46 -20.23 2.14
CA ASN A 31 21.56 -21.21 2.19
C ASN A 31 22.95 -20.55 2.39
N ARG A 32 22.96 -19.30 2.86
CA ARG A 32 24.21 -18.63 3.26
C ARG A 32 24.77 -19.30 4.51
N ARG A 33 26.10 -19.33 4.66
CA ARG A 33 26.71 -19.74 5.92
C ARG A 33 26.37 -18.75 7.02
N PHE A 34 25.88 -19.23 8.16
CA PHE A 34 25.69 -18.38 9.33
C PHE A 34 27.05 -17.96 9.90
N THR A 35 27.18 -16.67 10.19
CA THR A 35 28.31 -16.10 10.91
C THR A 35 27.75 -15.22 12.00
N GLU A 36 28.37 -15.27 13.17
CA GLU A 36 28.00 -14.39 14.28
C GLU A 36 27.97 -12.92 13.82
N PRO A 37 26.90 -12.17 14.13
CA PRO A 37 26.82 -10.75 13.82
C PRO A 37 28.00 -9.98 14.43
N ARG A 38 28.56 -9.06 13.65
CA ARG A 38 29.59 -8.14 14.12
C ARG A 38 28.99 -7.06 15.00
N ASP A 39 27.79 -6.58 14.68
CA ASP A 39 27.05 -5.63 15.51
C ASP A 39 26.11 -6.34 16.50
N ARG A 40 26.68 -6.85 17.59
CA ARG A 40 25.90 -7.52 18.65
C ARG A 40 24.94 -6.56 19.37
N ALA A 41 25.29 -5.28 19.47
CA ALA A 41 24.44 -4.30 20.14
C ALA A 41 23.16 -4.01 19.35
N SER A 42 23.25 -3.96 18.02
CA SER A 42 22.09 -3.93 17.12
C SER A 42 21.22 -5.17 17.33
N ALA A 43 21.82 -6.36 17.27
CA ALA A 43 21.10 -7.62 17.42
C ALA A 43 20.37 -7.75 18.77
N GLU A 44 20.95 -7.25 19.87
CA GLU A 44 20.32 -7.32 21.20
C GLU A 44 19.07 -6.43 21.32
N LYS A 45 19.05 -5.29 20.64
CA LYS A 45 17.96 -4.30 20.70
C LYS A 45 16.87 -4.55 19.67
N ARG A 46 17.11 -5.42 18.69
CA ARG A 46 16.16 -5.71 17.62
C ARG A 46 14.84 -6.30 18.17
N LEU A 47 13.75 -5.80 17.61
CA LEU A 47 12.45 -6.47 17.63
C LEU A 47 12.49 -7.65 16.65
N VAL A 48 12.32 -8.87 17.16
CA VAL A 48 12.32 -10.09 16.36
C VAL A 48 11.04 -10.16 15.53
N LEU A 49 11.19 -10.42 14.23
CA LEU A 49 10.07 -10.53 13.29
C LEU A 49 9.82 -11.99 12.85
N SER A 50 10.89 -12.77 12.71
CA SER A 50 10.82 -14.14 12.24
C SER A 50 10.25 -15.07 13.27
N THR A 51 9.46 -16.03 12.77
CA THR A 51 8.83 -17.09 13.55
C THR A 51 9.51 -18.44 13.35
N GLY A 52 10.57 -18.50 12.52
CA GLY A 52 11.33 -19.72 12.24
C GLY A 52 12.16 -20.20 13.44
N ALA A 53 12.65 -21.44 13.33
CA ALA A 53 13.54 -22.07 14.28
C ALA A 53 14.80 -22.57 13.57
N TYR A 54 15.97 -22.26 14.13
CA TYR A 54 17.24 -22.41 13.42
C TYR A 54 18.30 -23.09 14.30
N ALA A 55 19.11 -23.95 13.68
CA ALA A 55 20.25 -24.59 14.33
C ALA A 55 21.56 -24.23 13.63
N GLY A 56 22.62 -24.04 14.40
CA GLY A 56 23.99 -23.88 13.91
C GLY A 56 24.66 -25.22 13.59
N GLU A 57 25.85 -25.17 12.99
CA GLU A 57 26.61 -26.35 12.55
C GLU A 57 26.85 -27.38 13.69
N THR A 58 26.86 -26.93 14.95
CA THR A 58 27.02 -27.80 16.14
C THR A 58 25.70 -28.30 16.74
N GLY A 59 24.56 -28.02 16.10
CA GLY A 59 23.21 -28.36 16.58
C GLY A 59 22.62 -27.39 17.63
N ASN A 60 23.36 -26.36 18.04
CA ASN A 60 22.85 -25.35 18.98
C ASN A 60 21.81 -24.45 18.32
N ALA A 61 20.76 -24.08 19.05
CA ALA A 61 19.76 -23.14 18.58
C ALA A 61 20.38 -21.76 18.32
N ILE A 62 20.05 -21.16 17.17
CA ILE A 62 20.42 -19.77 16.84
C ILE A 62 19.24 -18.87 17.21
N PRO A 63 19.41 -17.90 18.13
CA PRO A 63 18.39 -16.90 18.41
C PRO A 63 18.01 -16.11 17.16
N ASN A 64 16.71 -15.95 16.88
CA ASN A 64 16.21 -15.26 15.67
C ASN A 64 16.80 -13.85 15.53
N ARG A 65 16.97 -13.11 16.62
CA ARG A 65 17.63 -11.79 16.62
C ARG A 65 19.04 -11.79 16.01
N LEU A 66 19.82 -12.85 16.26
CA LEU A 66 21.17 -13.00 15.69
C LEU A 66 21.09 -13.40 14.23
N LEU A 67 20.15 -14.29 13.87
CA LEU A 67 19.95 -14.70 12.48
C LEU A 67 19.51 -13.53 11.60
N GLU A 68 18.58 -12.72 12.09
CA GLU A 68 18.09 -11.55 11.37
C GLU A 68 19.21 -10.52 11.19
N GLU A 69 20.04 -10.26 12.21
CA GLU A 69 21.16 -9.30 12.07
C GLU A 69 22.20 -9.84 11.08
N ASN A 70 22.46 -11.15 11.13
CA ASN A 70 23.30 -11.83 10.14
C ASN A 70 22.75 -11.65 8.71
N LEU A 71 21.43 -11.72 8.50
CA LEU A 71 20.83 -11.47 7.19
C LEU A 71 21.00 -10.00 6.77
N VAL A 72 20.77 -9.05 7.68
CA VAL A 72 20.94 -7.61 7.39
C VAL A 72 22.39 -7.31 7.01
N GLU A 73 23.38 -7.80 7.75
CA GLU A 73 24.79 -7.66 7.40
C GLU A 73 25.12 -8.33 6.05
N HIS A 74 24.48 -9.46 5.74
CA HIS A 74 24.64 -10.12 4.44
C HIS A 74 24.12 -9.26 3.28
N LEU A 75 22.88 -8.78 3.37
CA LEU A 75 22.26 -7.95 2.34
C LEU A 75 22.95 -6.59 2.21
N ARG A 76 23.36 -5.97 3.32
CA ARG A 76 24.03 -4.67 3.34
C ARG A 76 25.35 -4.68 2.56
N ARG A 77 26.05 -5.82 2.50
CA ARG A 77 27.25 -5.97 1.65
C ARG A 77 26.95 -5.83 0.15
N TRP A 78 25.73 -6.14 -0.28
CA TRP A 78 25.31 -6.01 -1.67
C TRP A 78 24.85 -4.61 -2.03
N ALA A 79 24.43 -3.80 -1.06
CA ALA A 79 23.88 -2.46 -1.29
C ALA A 79 24.74 -1.59 -2.23
N PRO A 80 26.09 -1.49 -2.08
CA PRO A 80 26.90 -0.67 -2.97
C PRO A 80 26.88 -1.08 -4.44
N PHE A 81 26.49 -2.31 -4.76
CA PHE A 81 26.62 -2.91 -6.09
C PHE A 81 25.31 -2.94 -6.89
N ILE A 82 24.17 -2.57 -6.28
CA ILE A 82 22.84 -2.77 -6.88
C ILE A 82 22.15 -1.45 -7.26
N CYS A 83 22.89 -0.34 -7.32
CA CYS A 83 22.30 0.98 -7.55
C CYS A 83 21.82 1.22 -8.99
N LYS A 84 22.54 0.67 -9.99
CA LYS A 84 22.27 0.92 -11.42
C LYS A 84 21.14 0.04 -11.94
N HIS A 85 21.38 -1.27 -12.05
CA HIS A 85 20.43 -2.23 -12.62
C HIS A 85 19.64 -3.00 -11.56
N GLY A 86 20.15 -3.10 -10.33
CA GLY A 86 19.49 -3.77 -9.23
C GLY A 86 19.95 -5.21 -9.00
N LEU A 87 19.23 -5.87 -8.10
CA LEU A 87 19.40 -7.25 -7.71
C LEU A 87 18.03 -7.94 -7.69
N ILE A 88 17.85 -8.92 -8.57
CA ILE A 88 16.69 -9.81 -8.56
C ILE A 88 16.98 -10.94 -7.56
N VAL A 89 16.11 -11.07 -6.56
CA VAL A 89 16.13 -12.15 -5.58
C VAL A 89 14.86 -12.96 -5.72
N ILE A 90 15.01 -14.25 -6.01
CA ILE A 90 13.95 -15.25 -5.85
C ILE A 90 14.27 -16.00 -4.57
N GLU A 91 13.37 -15.98 -3.60
CA GLU A 91 13.64 -16.59 -2.29
C GLU A 91 12.45 -17.39 -1.76
N ALA A 92 12.76 -18.45 -1.03
CA ALA A 92 11.80 -19.27 -0.29
C ALA A 92 11.76 -18.86 1.19
N HIS A 93 10.56 -18.91 1.76
CA HIS A 93 10.26 -18.32 3.07
C HIS A 93 9.66 -19.34 4.03
N ASN A 94 9.99 -19.18 5.31
CA ASN A 94 9.35 -19.91 6.40
C ASN A 94 7.90 -19.42 6.57
N VAL A 95 7.00 -20.34 6.96
CA VAL A 95 5.59 -19.99 7.21
C VAL A 95 5.30 -20.01 8.71
N TYR A 96 4.52 -19.02 9.16
CA TYR A 96 4.10 -18.92 10.56
C TYR A 96 3.44 -20.23 11.05
N PRO A 97 3.89 -20.87 12.15
CA PRO A 97 3.47 -22.24 12.48
C PRO A 97 1.95 -22.47 12.61
N PRO A 98 1.14 -21.54 13.18
CA PRO A 98 -0.32 -21.69 13.16
C PRO A 98 -0.92 -21.75 11.76
N ILE A 99 -0.38 -20.97 10.81
CA ILE A 99 -0.79 -21.01 9.40
C ILE A 99 -0.31 -22.31 8.75
N ALA A 100 0.94 -22.73 8.98
CA ALA A 100 1.43 -24.00 8.45
C ALA A 100 0.58 -25.20 8.93
N ALA A 101 0.13 -25.19 10.19
CA ALA A 101 -0.76 -26.21 10.75
C ALA A 101 -2.15 -26.22 10.10
N GLU A 102 -2.74 -25.03 9.88
CA GLU A 102 -4.04 -24.88 9.21
C GLU A 102 -4.01 -25.36 7.75
N TYR A 103 -2.88 -25.16 7.06
CA TYR A 103 -2.68 -25.51 5.65
C TYR A 103 -1.94 -26.83 5.45
N ASN A 104 -1.89 -27.69 6.47
CA ASN A 104 -1.22 -28.99 6.35
C ASN A 104 -1.81 -29.82 5.19
N GLY A 105 -0.95 -30.42 4.37
CA GLY A 105 -1.34 -31.14 3.15
C GLY A 105 -1.77 -30.26 1.97
N LYS A 106 -1.97 -28.95 2.16
CA LYS A 106 -2.16 -27.95 1.09
C LYS A 106 -0.91 -27.11 0.82
N SER A 107 0.05 -27.14 1.75
CA SER A 107 1.34 -26.47 1.65
C SER A 107 2.46 -27.45 2.02
N HIS A 108 3.64 -27.25 1.41
CA HIS A 108 4.86 -27.96 1.77
C HIS A 108 5.59 -27.34 2.97
N ALA A 109 5.08 -26.24 3.54
CA ALA A 109 5.74 -25.46 4.59
C ALA A 109 6.26 -26.30 5.76
N THR A 110 5.42 -27.14 6.37
CA THR A 110 5.84 -27.97 7.52
C THR A 110 7.07 -28.83 7.21
N ALA A 111 7.08 -29.49 6.05
CA ALA A 111 8.24 -30.29 5.63
C ALA A 111 9.43 -29.40 5.28
N PHE A 112 9.19 -28.36 4.48
CA PHE A 112 10.19 -27.38 4.04
C PHE A 112 10.95 -26.76 5.21
N ASP A 113 10.24 -26.18 6.17
CA ASP A 113 10.80 -25.51 7.33
C ASP A 113 11.62 -26.50 8.18
N THR A 114 11.11 -27.73 8.34
CA THR A 114 11.77 -28.79 9.12
C THR A 114 13.10 -29.21 8.51
N TYR A 115 13.13 -29.61 7.23
CA TYR A 115 14.39 -30.12 6.65
C TYR A 115 15.41 -29.00 6.39
N HIS A 116 14.98 -27.75 6.16
CA HIS A 116 15.91 -26.62 6.10
C HIS A 116 16.52 -26.34 7.47
N GLY A 117 15.72 -26.35 8.53
CA GLY A 117 16.23 -26.22 9.90
C GLY A 117 17.25 -27.31 10.26
N TYR A 118 16.98 -28.58 9.90
CA TYR A 118 17.91 -29.70 10.11
C TYR A 118 19.19 -29.64 9.26
N SER A 119 19.15 -28.98 8.11
CA SER A 119 20.29 -28.90 7.19
C SER A 119 21.08 -27.59 7.32
N ASN A 120 20.93 -26.87 8.44
CA ASN A 120 21.58 -25.59 8.71
C ASN A 120 21.31 -24.53 7.62
N GLN A 121 20.07 -24.49 7.14
CA GLN A 121 19.59 -23.48 6.22
C GLN A 121 18.61 -22.54 6.94
N TYR A 122 18.50 -21.32 6.45
CA TYR A 122 17.92 -20.20 7.19
C TYR A 122 16.82 -19.46 6.41
N PRO A 123 15.76 -20.16 5.95
CA PRO A 123 14.62 -19.48 5.36
C PRO A 123 13.92 -18.65 6.43
N ILE A 124 13.59 -17.41 6.09
CA ILE A 124 12.95 -16.47 7.01
C ILE A 124 11.59 -16.06 6.45
N ASP A 125 10.64 -15.76 7.34
CA ASP A 125 9.32 -15.26 7.00
C ASP A 125 9.42 -14.11 5.98
N TYR A 126 8.55 -14.09 4.98
CA TYR A 126 8.58 -13.08 3.92
C TYR A 126 8.54 -11.65 4.45
N GLU A 127 7.66 -11.36 5.42
CA GLU A 127 7.56 -10.03 6.03
C GLU A 127 8.86 -9.64 6.77
N ALA A 128 9.51 -10.59 7.43
CA ALA A 128 10.81 -10.36 8.05
C ALA A 128 11.88 -10.11 6.97
N PHE A 129 11.93 -10.93 5.91
CA PHE A 129 12.88 -10.75 4.79
C PHE A 129 12.79 -9.35 4.18
N MET A 130 11.58 -8.87 3.86
CA MET A 130 11.37 -7.55 3.27
C MET A 130 11.79 -6.43 4.22
N SER A 131 11.43 -6.52 5.51
CA SER A 131 11.83 -5.52 6.52
C SER A 131 13.35 -5.44 6.68
N LEU A 132 14.02 -6.58 6.70
CA LEU A 132 15.48 -6.68 6.84
C LEU A 132 16.21 -6.22 5.57
N ALA A 133 15.64 -6.47 4.39
CA ALA A 133 16.16 -5.92 3.14
C ALA A 133 16.09 -4.39 3.13
N GLU A 134 14.98 -3.80 3.57
CA GLU A 134 14.86 -2.34 3.72
C GLU A 134 15.89 -1.78 4.72
N GLU A 135 16.08 -2.45 5.87
CA GLU A 135 17.09 -2.07 6.87
C GLU A 135 18.54 -2.18 6.33
N ALA A 136 18.77 -3.11 5.40
CA ALA A 136 20.03 -3.24 4.68
C ALA A 136 20.24 -2.15 3.60
N GLY A 137 19.26 -1.26 3.40
CA GLY A 137 19.29 -0.18 2.42
C GLY A 137 18.71 -0.54 1.06
N PHE A 138 17.99 -1.66 0.96
CA PHE A 138 17.33 -2.05 -0.29
C PHE A 138 15.97 -1.36 -0.41
N ARG A 139 15.56 -1.15 -1.65
CA ARG A 139 14.24 -0.67 -2.04
C ARG A 139 13.67 -1.63 -3.06
N THR A 140 12.45 -2.09 -2.82
CA THR A 140 11.70 -2.94 -3.76
C THR A 140 11.21 -2.13 -4.94
N VAL A 141 11.35 -2.67 -6.15
CA VAL A 141 10.66 -2.20 -7.34
C VAL A 141 9.27 -2.86 -7.34
N ALA A 142 8.29 -2.21 -6.70
CA ALA A 142 7.00 -2.81 -6.36
C ALA A 142 6.23 -3.41 -7.55
N HIS A 143 6.28 -2.79 -8.73
CA HIS A 143 5.60 -3.29 -9.93
C HIS A 143 6.21 -4.57 -10.53
N GLU A 144 7.44 -4.90 -10.14
CA GLU A 144 8.12 -6.14 -10.55
C GLU A 144 8.08 -7.23 -9.45
N GLN A 145 7.47 -6.94 -8.30
CA GLN A 145 7.35 -7.92 -7.22
C GLN A 145 6.31 -8.99 -7.54
N ARG A 146 6.61 -10.26 -7.23
CA ARG A 146 5.64 -11.36 -7.25
C ARG A 146 5.79 -12.21 -5.99
N VAL A 147 4.67 -12.73 -5.50
CA VAL A 147 4.62 -13.60 -4.31
C VAL A 147 3.76 -14.82 -4.59
N TYR A 148 4.14 -15.95 -3.99
CA TYR A 148 3.46 -17.23 -4.17
C TYR A 148 3.34 -17.95 -2.84
N PRO A 149 2.16 -18.49 -2.51
CA PRO A 149 0.86 -18.25 -3.17
C PRO A 149 0.36 -16.80 -2.98
N SER A 150 -0.22 -16.18 -4.02
CA SER A 150 -0.67 -14.77 -3.96
C SER A 150 -2.05 -14.55 -3.32
N ARG A 151 -2.81 -15.63 -3.10
CA ARG A 151 -4.20 -15.61 -2.60
C ARG A 151 -4.39 -16.30 -1.26
N LEU A 152 -3.32 -16.82 -0.67
CA LEU A 152 -3.35 -17.49 0.63
C LEU A 152 -2.70 -16.58 1.70
N PRO A 153 -2.96 -16.81 3.00
CA PRO A 153 -2.50 -15.96 4.09
C PRO A 153 -0.99 -16.07 4.41
N PHE A 154 -0.19 -16.61 3.49
CA PHE A 154 1.25 -16.76 3.65
C PHE A 154 1.96 -16.66 2.30
N VAL A 155 3.22 -16.26 2.35
CA VAL A 155 4.12 -16.25 1.18
C VAL A 155 5.19 -17.30 1.42
N ALA A 156 5.24 -18.30 0.55
CA ALA A 156 6.25 -19.37 0.57
C ALA A 156 7.42 -19.06 -0.38
N ILE A 157 7.16 -18.34 -1.47
CA ILE A 157 8.17 -17.91 -2.44
C ILE A 157 7.91 -16.46 -2.81
N SER A 158 8.97 -15.64 -2.89
CA SER A 158 8.89 -14.30 -3.45
C SER A 158 9.91 -14.11 -4.58
N LEU A 159 9.56 -13.23 -5.51
CA LEU A 159 10.45 -12.69 -6.53
C LEU A 159 10.44 -11.17 -6.34
N ASN A 160 11.61 -10.62 -6.08
CA ASN A 160 11.78 -9.19 -5.82
C ASN A 160 12.92 -8.66 -6.67
N ARG A 161 12.73 -7.51 -7.30
CA ARG A 161 13.86 -6.69 -7.78
C ARG A 161 14.12 -5.59 -6.75
N PHE A 162 15.33 -5.60 -6.21
CA PHE A 162 15.82 -4.58 -5.28
C PHE A 162 16.77 -3.62 -5.98
N LYS A 163 16.75 -2.36 -5.55
CA LYS A 163 17.79 -1.36 -5.86
C LYS A 163 18.13 -0.64 -4.56
N THR A 164 19.30 -0.02 -4.48
CA THR A 164 19.49 1.01 -3.45
C THR A 164 18.81 2.30 -3.88
N PRO A 165 18.36 3.16 -2.95
CA PRO A 165 17.90 4.50 -3.28
C PRO A 165 18.96 5.23 -4.11
N GLY A 166 18.66 5.45 -5.39
CA GLY A 166 19.31 6.52 -6.15
C GLY A 166 18.61 7.83 -5.83
N PRO A 167 19.14 8.99 -6.27
CA PRO A 167 18.33 10.19 -6.33
C PRO A 167 17.11 9.87 -7.19
N ILE A 168 15.93 9.71 -6.56
CA ILE A 168 14.69 9.73 -7.31
C ILE A 168 14.66 11.14 -7.87
N ALA A 169 14.91 11.28 -9.16
CA ALA A 169 14.70 12.51 -9.90
C ALA A 169 13.19 12.73 -10.04
N ILE A 170 12.46 12.81 -8.92
CA ILE A 170 11.27 13.65 -8.86
C ILE A 170 11.87 15.04 -8.95
N ALA A 171 11.89 15.55 -10.17
CA ALA A 171 12.68 16.69 -10.58
C ALA A 171 12.58 17.84 -9.56
N ALA A 172 13.57 17.92 -8.68
CA ALA A 172 13.98 19.20 -8.14
C ALA A 172 14.46 20.01 -9.34
N ALA A 173 13.85 21.20 -9.49
CA ALA A 173 14.17 22.22 -10.47
C ALA A 173 13.71 21.98 -11.92
N HIS A 174 12.40 22.05 -12.15
CA HIS A 174 11.92 22.86 -13.28
C HIS A 174 11.15 24.05 -12.69
N PRO A 175 11.38 25.29 -13.14
CA PRO A 175 10.53 26.41 -12.73
C PRO A 175 9.08 26.06 -13.06
N PRO A 176 8.10 26.50 -12.24
CA PRO A 176 6.69 26.21 -12.48
C PRO A 176 6.35 26.64 -13.92
N ALA A 177 5.99 25.67 -14.76
CA ALA A 177 5.57 25.98 -16.12
C ALA A 177 4.34 26.89 -16.06
N ARG A 178 4.23 27.81 -17.02
CA ARG A 178 2.98 28.55 -17.24
C ARG A 178 1.90 27.53 -17.61
N ARG A 179 1.11 27.15 -16.61
CA ARG A 179 -0.11 26.35 -16.82
C ARG A 179 -1.19 27.25 -17.41
N ASP A 180 -2.04 26.67 -18.23
CA ASP A 180 -3.31 27.31 -18.60
C ASP A 180 -4.13 27.59 -17.33
N GLY A 181 -5.03 28.58 -17.41
CA GLY A 181 -5.85 29.01 -16.26
C GLY A 181 -6.90 27.99 -15.79
N THR A 182 -6.89 26.77 -16.31
CA THR A 182 -7.91 25.73 -16.12
C THR A 182 -7.47 24.63 -15.15
N SER A 183 -6.17 24.44 -14.92
CA SER A 183 -5.66 23.53 -13.87
C SER A 183 -6.05 24.04 -12.48
N TRP A 184 -6.65 23.16 -11.67
CA TRP A 184 -6.89 23.41 -10.25
C TRP A 184 -5.59 23.63 -9.49
N ARG A 185 -5.67 24.44 -8.43
CA ARG A 185 -4.59 24.72 -7.46
C ARG A 185 -5.18 24.91 -6.07
N PRO A 186 -4.43 24.58 -4.99
CA PRO A 186 -4.88 24.85 -3.62
C PRO A 186 -5.16 26.34 -3.41
N GLY A 187 -6.28 26.65 -2.75
CA GLY A 187 -6.66 28.01 -2.38
C GLY A 187 -6.06 28.49 -1.07
N GLY A 188 -5.43 27.59 -0.30
CA GLY A 188 -4.86 27.85 1.02
C GLY A 188 -5.81 27.55 2.19
N SER A 189 -7.04 27.10 1.90
CA SER A 189 -8.03 26.70 2.91
C SER A 189 -8.06 25.19 3.17
N GLU A 190 -7.27 24.42 2.42
CA GLU A 190 -7.21 22.97 2.51
C GLU A 190 -6.54 22.49 3.81
N ASP A 191 -7.04 21.38 4.37
CA ASP A 191 -6.51 20.76 5.60
C ASP A 191 -5.18 20.04 5.33
N THR A 192 -4.09 20.80 5.34
CA THR A 192 -2.73 20.28 5.06
C THR A 192 -2.27 19.22 6.06
N LEU A 193 -2.81 19.20 7.29
CA LEU A 193 -2.45 18.21 8.30
C LEU A 193 -3.01 16.82 7.95
N ASP A 194 -4.26 16.74 7.48
CA ASP A 194 -4.87 15.49 7.02
C ASP A 194 -4.18 14.96 5.74
N GLY A 195 -3.79 15.88 4.84
CA GLY A 195 -2.94 15.59 3.68
C GLY A 195 -1.60 14.95 4.04
N GLU A 196 -0.88 15.57 4.97
CA GLU A 196 0.40 15.06 5.45
C GLU A 196 0.24 13.73 6.20
N ALA A 197 -0.80 13.60 7.04
CA ALA A 197 -1.08 12.37 7.78
C ALA A 197 -1.33 11.18 6.85
N LEU A 198 -2.17 11.36 5.81
CA LEU A 198 -2.39 10.30 4.82
C LEU A 198 -1.09 9.97 4.07
N HIS A 199 -0.31 10.98 3.68
CA HIS A 199 0.96 10.75 2.99
C HIS A 199 1.95 9.91 3.82
N ARG A 200 2.10 10.21 5.12
CA ARG A 200 2.95 9.44 6.05
C ARG A 200 2.38 8.06 6.43
N PHE A 201 1.10 7.83 6.17
CA PHE A 201 0.47 6.52 6.25
C PHE A 201 0.73 5.67 5.00
N LEU A 202 0.88 6.30 3.83
CA LEU A 202 1.19 5.61 2.57
C LEU A 202 2.69 5.40 2.34
N TYR A 203 3.53 6.27 2.90
CA TYR A 203 4.99 6.20 2.82
C TYR A 203 5.62 6.28 4.21
N HIS A 204 6.62 5.45 4.50
CA HIS A 204 7.35 5.51 5.78
C HIS A 204 7.92 6.91 6.01
N ASP A 205 7.41 7.60 7.03
CA ASP A 205 7.75 8.99 7.37
C ASP A 205 7.60 10.02 6.23
N GLY A 206 6.79 9.69 5.22
CA GLY A 206 6.59 10.51 4.02
C GLY A 206 7.69 10.35 2.97
N ASP A 207 8.67 9.47 3.17
CA ASP A 207 9.75 9.18 2.23
C ASP A 207 9.22 8.47 0.98
N LEU A 208 9.25 9.16 -0.15
CA LEU A 208 8.78 8.67 -1.44
C LEU A 208 9.53 7.42 -1.91
N THR A 209 10.71 7.12 -1.37
CA THR A 209 11.45 5.91 -1.72
C THR A 209 10.92 4.68 -0.98
N ARG A 210 10.09 4.85 0.06
CA ARG A 210 9.66 3.79 0.99
C ARG A 210 8.14 3.71 1.13
N PRO A 211 7.40 3.30 0.08
CA PRO A 211 5.96 3.06 0.20
C PRO A 211 5.70 1.97 1.26
N ARG A 212 4.64 2.13 2.05
CA ARG A 212 4.30 1.15 3.10
C ARG A 212 3.80 -0.15 2.48
N ARG A 213 4.21 -1.27 3.07
CA ARG A 213 4.00 -2.62 2.52
C ARG A 213 2.53 -3.00 2.32
N TRP A 214 1.64 -2.52 3.18
CA TRP A 214 0.20 -2.84 3.10
C TRP A 214 -0.44 -2.40 1.76
N CYS A 215 0.07 -1.34 1.14
CA CYS A 215 -0.42 -0.84 -0.15
C CYS A 215 0.58 -1.01 -1.31
N ALA A 216 1.89 -1.10 -1.03
CA ALA A 216 2.93 -1.10 -2.04
C ALA A 216 2.75 -2.18 -3.12
N SER A 217 2.52 -3.44 -2.72
CA SER A 217 2.37 -4.55 -3.68
C SER A 217 1.11 -4.40 -4.55
N SER A 218 -0.01 -3.97 -3.96
CA SER A 218 -1.28 -3.79 -4.67
C SER A 218 -1.27 -2.61 -5.62
N THR A 219 -0.65 -1.49 -5.23
CA THR A 219 -0.39 -0.37 -6.13
C THR A 219 0.64 -0.76 -7.19
N GLY A 220 1.66 -1.54 -6.83
CA GLY A 220 2.66 -2.08 -7.76
C GLY A 220 2.02 -2.91 -8.88
N MET A 221 1.07 -3.78 -8.56
CA MET A 221 0.34 -4.58 -9.56
C MET A 221 -0.47 -3.70 -10.52
N LEU A 222 -1.12 -2.64 -10.01
CA LEU A 222 -1.81 -1.66 -10.85
C LEU A 222 -0.85 -0.91 -11.76
N VAL A 223 0.28 -0.44 -11.21
CA VAL A 223 1.32 0.25 -11.99
C VAL A 223 1.93 -0.68 -13.04
N HIS A 224 2.11 -1.97 -12.75
CA HIS A 224 2.59 -2.93 -13.72
C HIS A 224 1.68 -3.01 -14.96
N GLY A 225 0.37 -3.18 -14.76
CA GLY A 225 -0.60 -3.19 -15.87
C GLY A 225 -0.61 -1.88 -16.65
N LEU A 226 -0.51 -0.74 -15.96
CA LEU A 226 -0.40 0.58 -16.61
C LEU A 226 0.87 0.70 -17.46
N LEU A 227 2.03 0.26 -16.97
CA LEU A 227 3.29 0.34 -17.71
C LEU A 227 3.26 -0.52 -18.97
N GLU A 228 2.72 -1.74 -18.88
CA GLU A 228 2.56 -2.60 -20.06
C GLU A 228 1.60 -1.99 -21.09
N ASP A 229 0.47 -1.38 -20.65
CA ASP A 229 -0.45 -0.76 -21.59
C ASP A 229 0.11 0.52 -22.21
N ILE A 230 0.84 1.33 -21.43
CA ILE A 230 1.58 2.48 -21.93
C ILE A 230 2.60 2.05 -22.99
N GLU A 231 3.35 0.98 -22.75
CA GLU A 231 4.34 0.47 -23.70
C GLU A 231 3.66 0.00 -25.00
N ARG A 232 2.59 -0.81 -24.92
CA ARG A 232 1.81 -1.22 -26.09
C ARG A 232 1.24 -0.04 -26.86
N ARG A 233 0.73 0.99 -26.17
CA ARG A 233 0.21 2.22 -26.78
C ARG A 233 1.31 3.03 -27.43
N LEU A 234 2.47 3.15 -26.79
CA LEU A 234 3.64 3.83 -27.33
C LEU A 234 4.07 3.20 -28.65
N ASP A 235 4.19 1.86 -28.72
CA ASP A 235 4.56 1.17 -29.94
C ASP A 235 3.55 1.43 -31.08
N ARG A 236 2.26 1.58 -30.77
CA ARG A 236 1.23 1.99 -31.74
C ARG A 236 1.37 3.46 -32.17
N CYS A 237 1.69 4.37 -31.26
CA CYS A 237 1.93 5.79 -31.56
C CYS A 237 3.17 6.00 -32.45
N LEU A 238 4.15 5.10 -32.38
CA LEU A 238 5.35 5.13 -33.22
C LEU A 238 5.10 4.62 -34.65
N ASN A 239 3.93 4.05 -34.95
CA ASN A 239 3.60 3.60 -36.29
C ASN A 239 3.47 4.81 -37.26
N PRO A 240 4.25 4.88 -38.36
CA PRO A 240 4.26 6.01 -39.29
C PRO A 240 2.90 6.33 -39.95
N SER A 241 1.98 5.36 -39.98
CA SER A 241 0.64 5.53 -40.56
C SER A 241 -0.34 6.30 -39.66
N ARG A 242 0.02 6.56 -38.39
CA ARG A 242 -0.84 7.26 -37.41
C ARG A 242 -0.46 8.74 -37.30
N THR A 243 -1.47 9.59 -37.22
CA THR A 243 -1.32 11.06 -37.09
C THR A 243 -1.26 11.54 -35.65
N SER A 244 -1.88 10.81 -34.70
CA SER A 244 -1.91 11.20 -33.29
C SER A 244 -0.64 10.77 -32.55
N ARG A 245 0.13 11.75 -32.06
CA ARG A 245 1.33 11.56 -31.24
C ARG A 245 1.10 11.98 -29.79
N GLN A 246 -0.02 11.53 -29.20
CA GLN A 246 -0.35 11.81 -27.81
C GLN A 246 -0.67 10.53 -27.05
N LEU A 247 -0.43 10.56 -25.74
CA LEU A 247 -0.84 9.52 -24.80
C LEU A 247 -1.34 10.21 -23.53
N ILE A 248 -2.63 10.07 -23.24
CA ILE A 248 -3.29 10.79 -22.14
C ILE A 248 -3.87 9.79 -21.15
N LEU A 249 -3.49 9.90 -19.89
CA LEU A 249 -4.02 9.06 -18.82
C LEU A 249 -4.76 9.93 -17.80
N ALA A 250 -5.76 9.35 -17.13
CA ALA A 250 -6.51 10.00 -16.06
C ALA A 250 -6.42 9.18 -14.75
N ASP A 251 -5.97 9.81 -13.67
CA ASP A 251 -6.00 9.29 -12.30
C ASP A 251 -7.27 9.82 -11.60
N TYR A 252 -8.27 8.97 -11.39
CA TYR A 252 -9.49 9.34 -10.69
C TYR A 252 -9.38 9.03 -9.20
N GLY A 253 -9.54 10.05 -8.36
CA GLY A 253 -9.40 9.99 -6.91
C GLY A 253 -7.93 9.86 -6.49
N ALA A 254 -7.10 10.78 -6.97
CA ALA A 254 -5.64 10.71 -6.82
C ALA A 254 -5.15 10.68 -5.35
N GLY A 255 -5.95 11.15 -4.39
CA GLY A 255 -5.60 11.28 -2.99
C GLY A 255 -4.38 12.18 -2.81
N THR A 256 -3.34 11.68 -2.15
CA THR A 256 -2.02 12.34 -2.06
C THR A 256 -1.09 12.03 -3.23
N GLY A 257 -1.56 11.27 -4.23
CA GLY A 257 -0.85 10.97 -5.48
C GLY A 257 -0.07 9.66 -5.48
N LEU A 258 -0.35 8.70 -4.58
CA LEU A 258 0.41 7.44 -4.47
C LEU A 258 0.55 6.70 -5.82
N ALA A 259 -0.56 6.40 -6.50
CA ALA A 259 -0.53 5.64 -7.74
C ALA A 259 0.21 6.40 -8.86
N THR A 260 -0.07 7.70 -9.02
CA THR A 260 0.67 8.58 -9.94
C THR A 260 2.18 8.61 -9.64
N LEU A 261 2.58 8.75 -8.38
CA LEU A 261 3.99 8.78 -7.98
C LEU A 261 4.71 7.46 -8.30
N GLU A 262 4.09 6.32 -7.99
CA GLU A 262 4.63 5.00 -8.32
C GLU A 262 4.67 4.75 -9.83
N LEU A 263 3.68 5.24 -10.59
CA LEU A 263 3.68 5.19 -12.05
C LEU A 263 4.85 6.00 -12.63
N ILE A 264 5.10 7.22 -12.15
CA ILE A 264 6.23 8.05 -12.61
C ILE A 264 7.56 7.36 -12.32
N LYS A 265 7.73 6.73 -11.15
CA LYS A 265 8.91 5.93 -10.83
C LYS A 265 9.07 4.76 -11.79
N GLY A 266 7.98 4.05 -12.10
CA GLY A 266 7.96 2.97 -13.09
C GLY A 266 8.33 3.43 -14.50
N LEU A 267 7.76 4.55 -14.97
CA LEU A 267 8.06 5.14 -16.29
C LEU A 267 9.52 5.56 -16.42
N HIS A 268 10.14 6.02 -15.33
CA HIS A 268 11.57 6.32 -15.29
C HIS A 268 12.41 5.04 -15.31
N GLU A 269 12.08 4.07 -14.46
CA GLU A 269 12.82 2.81 -14.31
C GLU A 269 12.82 1.97 -15.60
N THR A 270 11.69 1.94 -16.31
CA THR A 270 11.53 1.27 -17.61
C THR A 270 12.11 2.05 -18.80
N GLY A 271 12.47 3.32 -18.59
CA GLY A 271 12.90 4.22 -19.66
C GLY A 271 11.80 4.67 -20.62
N LEU A 272 10.53 4.34 -20.36
CA LEU A 272 9.38 4.73 -21.19
C LEU A 272 9.26 6.26 -21.31
N MET A 273 9.52 6.99 -20.22
CA MET A 273 9.48 8.47 -20.25
C MET A 273 10.50 9.04 -21.24
N GLN A 274 11.74 8.53 -21.24
CA GLN A 274 12.79 8.97 -22.16
C GLN A 274 12.47 8.56 -23.61
N ARG A 275 11.90 7.38 -23.82
CA ARG A 275 11.45 6.92 -25.15
C ARG A 275 10.36 7.83 -25.70
N MET A 276 9.35 8.20 -24.90
CA MET A 276 8.30 9.13 -25.31
C MET A 276 8.87 10.50 -25.71
N GLN A 277 9.76 11.05 -24.87
CA GLN A 277 10.41 12.35 -25.13
C GLN A 277 11.23 12.32 -26.42
N ARG A 278 12.08 11.30 -26.62
CA ARG A 278 12.93 11.17 -27.83
C ARG A 278 12.13 11.07 -29.12
N ASN A 279 10.92 10.50 -29.05
CA ASN A 279 10.05 10.33 -30.21
C ASN A 279 9.02 11.45 -30.38
N GLY A 280 9.06 12.48 -29.52
CA GLY A 280 8.13 13.61 -29.56
C GLY A 280 6.68 13.21 -29.27
N ILE A 281 6.46 12.21 -28.41
CA ILE A 281 5.13 11.82 -27.95
C ILE A 281 4.68 12.79 -26.84
N ASN A 282 3.53 13.43 -27.05
CA ASN A 282 2.91 14.29 -26.05
C ASN A 282 2.22 13.45 -24.97
N PHE A 283 2.91 13.23 -23.86
CA PHE A 283 2.38 12.51 -22.70
C PHE A 283 1.69 13.46 -21.73
N LYS A 284 0.48 13.11 -21.26
CA LYS A 284 -0.26 13.84 -20.22
C LYS A 284 -0.84 12.91 -19.16
N LEU A 285 -0.81 13.36 -17.90
CA LEU A 285 -1.52 12.78 -16.77
C LEU A 285 -2.53 13.81 -16.24
N LEU A 286 -3.80 13.45 -16.24
CA LEU A 286 -4.89 14.27 -15.71
C LEU A 286 -5.28 13.72 -14.34
N LEU A 287 -5.08 14.48 -13.27
CA LEU A 287 -5.40 14.06 -11.90
C LEU A 287 -6.72 14.67 -11.47
N PHE A 288 -7.63 13.84 -10.97
CA PHE A 288 -8.96 14.25 -10.51
C PHE A 288 -9.14 13.91 -9.03
N ASP A 289 -9.55 14.89 -8.24
CA ASP A 289 -10.01 14.65 -6.86
C ASP A 289 -10.89 15.81 -6.35
N PHE A 290 -11.50 15.62 -5.19
CA PHE A 290 -12.16 16.69 -4.45
C PHE A 290 -11.11 17.66 -3.87
N PRO A 291 -11.33 18.98 -3.96
CA PRO A 291 -10.49 19.95 -3.28
C PRO A 291 -10.45 19.68 -1.77
N GLY A 292 -9.24 19.47 -1.24
CA GLY A 292 -9.04 19.12 0.15
C GLY A 292 -7.56 18.87 0.46
N GLY A 293 -7.27 18.53 1.72
CA GLY A 293 -5.91 18.33 2.21
C GLY A 293 -5.10 17.28 1.44
N TRP A 294 -5.75 16.17 1.10
CA TRP A 294 -5.13 15.09 0.34
C TRP A 294 -4.70 15.55 -1.06
N PHE A 295 -5.61 16.19 -1.80
CA PHE A 295 -5.32 16.66 -3.16
C PHE A 295 -4.36 17.85 -3.18
N ALA A 296 -4.39 18.70 -2.15
CA ALA A 296 -3.37 19.73 -1.95
C ALA A 296 -1.97 19.11 -1.74
N LYS A 297 -1.87 18.04 -0.96
CA LYS A 297 -0.61 17.30 -0.80
C LYS A 297 -0.14 16.67 -2.12
N ALA A 298 -1.05 16.12 -2.93
CA ALA A 298 -0.71 15.66 -4.28
C ALA A 298 -0.17 16.81 -5.14
N PHE A 299 -0.82 17.98 -5.10
CA PHE A 299 -0.35 19.17 -5.79
C PHE A 299 1.07 19.54 -5.35
N ASP A 300 1.35 19.61 -4.05
CA ASP A 300 2.68 19.93 -3.52
C ASP A 300 3.77 18.97 -4.05
N LEU A 301 3.46 17.68 -4.14
CA LEU A 301 4.39 16.64 -4.58
C LEU A 301 4.58 16.58 -6.11
N LEU A 302 3.54 16.94 -6.88
CA LEU A 302 3.46 16.64 -8.31
C LEU A 302 3.39 17.89 -9.21
N ASN A 303 3.21 19.09 -8.66
CA ASN A 303 3.00 20.30 -9.48
C ASN A 303 4.23 20.69 -10.35
N ALA A 304 5.42 20.21 -10.00
CA ALA A 304 6.65 20.45 -10.77
C ALA A 304 6.66 19.72 -12.13
N PHE A 305 5.86 18.65 -12.29
CA PHE A 305 5.79 17.91 -13.55
C PHE A 305 4.88 18.64 -14.54
N THR A 306 5.44 19.04 -15.68
CA THR A 306 4.73 19.83 -16.72
C THR A 306 3.72 19.02 -17.51
N PHE A 307 3.79 17.69 -17.44
CA PHE A 307 2.84 16.77 -18.06
C PHE A 307 1.65 16.43 -17.14
N ILE A 308 1.53 17.08 -15.97
CA ILE A 308 0.47 16.82 -14.99
C ILE A 308 -0.47 18.02 -14.89
N ASP A 309 -1.74 17.78 -15.21
CA ASP A 309 -2.85 18.73 -15.06
C ASP A 309 -3.76 18.27 -13.89
N PHE A 310 -4.25 19.22 -13.09
CA PHE A 310 -5.07 18.93 -11.91
C PHE A 310 -6.49 19.42 -12.13
N HIS A 311 -7.47 18.60 -11.76
CA HIS A 311 -8.88 18.87 -11.98
C HIS A 311 -9.72 18.60 -10.73
N SER A 312 -10.52 19.58 -10.34
CA SER A 312 -11.44 19.47 -9.21
C SER A 312 -12.68 18.66 -9.59
N LEU A 313 -13.04 17.66 -8.78
CA LEU A 313 -14.34 16.97 -8.84
C LEU A 313 -15.48 17.79 -8.21
N THR A 314 -15.18 18.97 -7.69
CA THR A 314 -16.17 19.95 -7.23
C THR A 314 -16.20 21.13 -8.20
N ASP A 315 -17.39 21.53 -8.63
CA ASP A 315 -17.59 22.74 -9.39
C ASP A 315 -17.28 23.98 -8.51
N PRO A 316 -16.35 24.87 -8.90
CA PRO A 316 -15.93 25.98 -8.05
C PRO A 316 -16.99 27.06 -7.87
N GLY A 317 -17.97 27.17 -8.79
CA GLY A 317 -19.03 28.18 -8.70
C GLY A 317 -20.23 27.70 -7.89
N THR A 318 -20.60 26.42 -8.01
CA THR A 318 -21.83 25.85 -7.43
C THR A 318 -21.57 24.92 -6.24
N GLY A 319 -20.34 24.44 -6.05
CA GLY A 319 -19.99 23.45 -5.04
C GLY A 319 -20.53 22.05 -5.32
N LYS A 320 -21.13 21.80 -6.50
CA LYS A 320 -21.68 20.50 -6.87
C LYS A 320 -20.58 19.53 -7.29
N ILE A 321 -20.81 18.25 -7.01
CA ILE A 321 -19.94 17.16 -7.50
C ILE A 321 -20.09 17.07 -9.02
N ARG A 322 -18.96 16.89 -9.71
CA ARG A 322 -18.84 16.68 -11.15
C ARG A 322 -18.29 15.29 -11.42
N LEU A 323 -18.72 14.68 -12.52
CA LEU A 323 -18.12 13.49 -13.10
C LEU A 323 -16.97 13.91 -14.03
N ILE A 324 -16.07 12.99 -14.39
CA ILE A 324 -14.94 13.36 -15.27
C ILE A 324 -15.39 13.75 -16.67
N SER A 325 -16.49 13.17 -17.16
CA SER A 325 -17.17 13.53 -18.41
C SER A 325 -17.75 14.96 -18.40
N ASP A 326 -17.91 15.59 -17.24
CA ASP A 326 -18.30 17.00 -17.14
C ASP A 326 -17.09 17.94 -17.25
N ILE A 327 -15.87 17.41 -17.09
CA ILE A 327 -14.63 18.18 -16.94
C ILE A 327 -13.77 18.12 -18.20
N ILE A 328 -13.70 16.94 -18.84
CA ILE A 328 -12.90 16.70 -20.03
C ILE A 328 -13.76 16.22 -21.19
N ALA A 329 -13.27 16.41 -22.41
CA ALA A 329 -13.98 16.02 -23.61
C ALA A 329 -14.22 14.50 -23.69
N PRO A 330 -15.32 14.06 -24.32
CA PRO A 330 -15.52 12.64 -24.61
C PRO A 330 -14.40 12.11 -25.50
N GLU A 331 -14.10 10.82 -25.37
CA GLU A 331 -13.07 10.13 -26.16
C GLU A 331 -11.78 10.96 -26.26
N SER A 332 -11.22 11.35 -25.12
CA SER A 332 -10.01 12.18 -25.03
C SER A 332 -8.87 11.51 -24.26
N VAL A 333 -9.15 10.41 -23.56
CA VAL A 333 -8.20 9.71 -22.69
C VAL A 333 -7.96 8.28 -23.18
N ASP A 334 -6.71 7.83 -23.10
CA ASP A 334 -6.31 6.46 -23.45
C ASP A 334 -6.53 5.47 -22.32
N ILE A 335 -6.24 5.88 -21.09
CA ILE A 335 -6.35 5.04 -19.89
C ILE A 335 -6.93 5.85 -18.73
N VAL A 336 -7.96 5.33 -18.09
CA VAL A 336 -8.42 5.81 -16.78
C VAL A 336 -7.91 4.81 -15.75
N TYR A 337 -7.45 5.29 -14.60
CA TYR A 337 -7.17 4.42 -13.47
C TYR A 337 -7.64 5.02 -12.16
N ALA A 338 -7.98 4.15 -11.21
CA ALA A 338 -8.51 4.53 -9.90
C ALA A 338 -7.94 3.60 -8.82
N SER A 339 -6.98 4.10 -8.02
CA SER A 339 -6.37 3.31 -6.95
C SER A 339 -6.98 3.64 -5.59
N MET A 340 -7.49 2.63 -4.88
CA MET A 340 -8.14 2.78 -3.58
C MET A 340 -9.36 3.73 -3.58
N VAL A 341 -10.14 3.75 -4.66
CA VAL A 341 -11.26 4.71 -4.80
C VAL A 341 -12.64 4.07 -4.76
N LEU A 342 -12.85 2.96 -5.48
CA LEU A 342 -14.22 2.46 -5.70
C LEU A 342 -14.97 2.09 -4.41
N HIS A 343 -14.27 1.69 -3.34
CA HIS A 343 -14.91 1.43 -2.04
C HIS A 343 -15.31 2.69 -1.26
N LEU A 344 -14.80 3.86 -1.64
CA LEU A 344 -15.20 5.15 -1.08
C LEU A 344 -16.43 5.73 -1.81
N VAL A 345 -16.76 5.20 -2.98
CA VAL A 345 -17.90 5.64 -3.79
C VAL A 345 -19.18 4.96 -3.29
N PRO A 346 -20.23 5.72 -2.91
CA PRO A 346 -21.50 5.13 -2.53
C PRO A 346 -22.07 4.25 -3.66
N PRO A 347 -22.62 3.05 -3.38
CA PRO A 347 -23.07 2.12 -4.43
C PRO A 347 -23.99 2.75 -5.49
N LYS A 348 -24.89 3.65 -5.05
CA LYS A 348 -25.83 4.37 -5.94
C LYS A 348 -25.15 5.31 -6.96
N ALA A 349 -23.91 5.73 -6.71
CA ALA A 349 -23.16 6.64 -7.58
C ALA A 349 -22.22 5.90 -8.54
N ILE A 350 -21.91 4.63 -8.28
CA ILE A 350 -21.01 3.80 -9.09
C ILE A 350 -21.46 3.69 -10.56
N PRO A 351 -22.75 3.49 -10.90
CA PRO A 351 -23.18 3.39 -12.30
C PRO A 351 -22.82 4.63 -13.13
N ALA A 352 -23.16 5.83 -12.64
CA ALA A 352 -22.87 7.08 -13.34
C ALA A 352 -21.36 7.35 -13.44
N LEU A 353 -20.59 6.93 -12.44
CA LEU A 353 -19.14 7.03 -12.47
C LEU A 353 -18.53 6.15 -13.58
N ILE A 354 -18.97 4.89 -13.68
CA ILE A 354 -18.52 3.96 -14.72
C ILE A 354 -18.89 4.46 -16.12
N ASP A 355 -20.11 4.98 -16.29
CA ASP A 355 -20.54 5.57 -17.56
C ASP A 355 -19.64 6.76 -17.93
N SER A 356 -19.33 7.62 -16.96
CA SER A 356 -18.42 8.75 -17.17
C SER A 356 -17.01 8.32 -17.59
N PHE A 357 -16.48 7.24 -17.02
CA PHE A 357 -15.20 6.67 -17.44
C PHE A 357 -15.24 6.18 -18.89
N ALA A 358 -16.30 5.45 -19.24
CA ALA A 358 -16.49 4.96 -20.60
C ALA A 358 -16.61 6.12 -21.61
N ASP A 359 -17.30 7.19 -21.25
CA ASP A 359 -17.57 8.32 -22.15
C ASP A 359 -16.29 9.11 -22.48
N VAL A 360 -15.36 9.28 -21.54
CA VAL A 360 -14.09 10.00 -21.79
C VAL A 360 -13.00 9.14 -22.41
N LEU A 361 -13.10 7.81 -22.29
CA LEU A 361 -12.14 6.88 -22.88
C LEU A 361 -12.31 6.80 -24.40
N GLN A 362 -11.19 6.82 -25.13
CA GLN A 362 -11.12 6.49 -26.55
C GLN A 362 -11.73 5.09 -26.81
N PRO A 363 -12.14 4.78 -28.06
CA PRO A 363 -12.44 3.40 -28.45
C PRO A 363 -11.26 2.47 -28.09
N HIS A 364 -11.57 1.35 -27.42
CA HIS A 364 -10.56 0.44 -26.84
C HIS A 364 -9.61 1.10 -25.82
N GLY A 365 -10.07 2.16 -25.15
CA GLY A 365 -9.43 2.73 -23.97
C GLY A 365 -9.48 1.77 -22.78
N SER A 366 -8.51 1.86 -21.87
CA SER A 366 -8.38 0.91 -20.75
C SER A 366 -8.83 1.54 -19.43
N PHE A 367 -9.40 0.74 -18.54
CA PHE A 367 -9.70 1.11 -17.16
C PHE A 367 -9.03 0.15 -16.17
N TYR A 368 -8.18 0.68 -15.31
CA TYR A 368 -7.46 -0.06 -14.27
C TYR A 368 -7.88 0.39 -12.88
N TRP A 369 -8.11 -0.53 -11.95
CA TRP A 369 -8.44 -0.14 -10.58
C TRP A 369 -7.98 -1.14 -9.54
N ASN A 370 -7.78 -0.67 -8.31
CA ASN A 370 -7.62 -1.54 -7.15
C ASN A 370 -8.42 -1.00 -5.95
N SER A 371 -8.82 -1.89 -5.06
CA SER A 371 -9.58 -1.53 -3.86
C SER A 371 -9.34 -2.50 -2.71
N PRO A 372 -9.08 -1.99 -1.48
CA PRO A 372 -8.87 -2.81 -0.29
C PRO A 372 -10.14 -3.02 0.56
N ASP A 373 -11.28 -2.42 0.19
CA ASP A 373 -12.54 -2.52 0.95
C ASP A 373 -13.74 -2.99 0.10
N THR A 374 -13.49 -3.87 -0.87
CA THR A 374 -14.52 -4.58 -1.65
C THR A 374 -14.73 -5.98 -1.10
N ALA A 375 -15.98 -6.43 -1.06
CA ALA A 375 -16.38 -7.74 -0.54
C ALA A 375 -16.72 -8.74 -1.66
N PRO A 376 -16.76 -10.05 -1.38
CA PRO A 376 -16.34 -10.68 -0.13
C PRO A 376 -14.81 -10.76 -0.01
N ALA A 377 -14.29 -10.58 1.21
CA ALA A 377 -12.94 -11.00 1.50
C ALA A 377 -12.85 -12.54 1.46
N SER A 378 -11.64 -13.09 1.27
CA SER A 378 -11.42 -14.53 1.43
C SER A 378 -11.59 -14.94 2.90
N ALA A 379 -11.75 -16.24 3.16
CA ALA A 379 -11.88 -16.78 4.52
C ALA A 379 -10.68 -16.44 5.45
N HIS A 380 -9.52 -16.08 4.88
CA HIS A 380 -8.28 -15.83 5.62
C HIS A 380 -7.73 -14.41 5.40
N SER A 381 -8.61 -13.49 5.03
CA SER A 381 -8.26 -12.08 4.84
C SER A 381 -9.42 -11.20 5.28
N GLU A 382 -9.13 -9.95 5.62
CA GLU A 382 -10.12 -8.94 5.95
C GLU A 382 -10.02 -7.76 4.98
N VAL A 383 -11.12 -7.05 4.82
CA VAL A 383 -11.12 -5.75 4.11
C VAL A 383 -10.63 -4.64 5.05
N ILE A 384 -9.97 -3.60 4.51
CA ILE A 384 -9.18 -2.62 5.29
C ILE A 384 -9.97 -1.92 6.40
N HIS A 385 -11.27 -1.67 6.21
CA HIS A 385 -12.08 -0.99 7.21
C HIS A 385 -12.87 -1.93 8.12
N ALA A 386 -12.65 -3.26 8.06
CA ALA A 386 -13.27 -4.18 9.01
C ALA A 386 -12.91 -3.86 10.47
N PRO A 387 -11.63 -3.56 10.82
CA PRO A 387 -11.28 -3.10 12.16
C PRO A 387 -11.97 -1.78 12.54
N ASN A 388 -12.08 -0.82 11.62
CA ASN A 388 -12.74 0.47 11.88
C ASN A 388 -14.25 0.30 12.14
N ARG A 389 -14.92 -0.56 11.36
CA ARG A 389 -16.34 -0.93 11.57
C ARG A 389 -16.55 -1.62 12.91
N ALA A 390 -15.65 -2.52 13.32
CA ALA A 390 -15.71 -3.16 14.62
C ALA A 390 -15.44 -2.18 15.78
N LEU A 391 -14.41 -1.34 15.62
CA LEU A 391 -14.04 -0.27 16.56
C LEU A 391 -15.22 0.66 16.82
N ARG A 392 -15.97 1.04 15.78
CA ARG A 392 -17.16 1.86 15.90
C ARG A 392 -18.22 1.26 16.81
N ARG A 393 -18.49 -0.04 16.68
CA ARG A 393 -19.46 -0.75 17.54
C ARG A 393 -18.98 -0.74 18.99
N VAL A 394 -17.73 -1.14 19.22
CA VAL A 394 -17.14 -1.17 20.57
C VAL A 394 -17.12 0.22 21.21
N LEU A 395 -16.82 1.26 20.44
CA LEU A 395 -16.79 2.64 20.91
C LEU A 395 -18.18 3.11 21.34
N LEU A 396 -19.21 2.82 20.55
CA LEU A 396 -20.60 3.11 20.94
C LEU A 396 -21.00 2.35 22.22
N ASP A 397 -20.63 1.08 22.33
CA ASP A 397 -20.91 0.27 23.53
C ASP A 397 -20.24 0.87 24.78
N VAL A 398 -19.01 1.37 24.64
CA VAL A 398 -18.26 2.01 25.73
C VAL A 398 -18.85 3.37 26.09
N ILE A 399 -19.35 4.14 25.12
CA ILE A 399 -20.12 5.37 25.39
C ILE A 399 -21.41 5.03 26.14
N ASP A 400 -22.08 3.94 25.80
CA ASP A 400 -23.40 3.61 26.37
C ASP A 400 -23.33 2.88 27.72
N THR A 401 -22.25 2.14 27.97
CA THR A 401 -22.14 1.25 29.13
C THR A 401 -20.85 1.49 29.90
N GLU A 402 -20.95 1.97 31.14
CA GLU A 402 -19.78 2.24 31.99
C GLU A 402 -18.97 0.97 32.30
N LEU A 403 -19.64 -0.13 32.64
CA LEU A 403 -19.00 -1.43 32.91
C LEU A 403 -18.14 -1.90 31.72
N ARG A 404 -18.56 -1.59 30.49
CA ARG A 404 -17.83 -1.99 29.28
C ARG A 404 -16.45 -1.35 29.23
N MET A 405 -16.32 -0.08 29.65
CA MET A 405 -15.03 0.59 29.72
C MET A 405 -14.07 -0.11 30.69
N LEU A 406 -14.57 -0.46 31.89
CA LEU A 406 -13.77 -1.14 32.91
C LEU A 406 -13.31 -2.53 32.45
N GLN A 407 -14.15 -3.25 31.70
CA GLN A 407 -13.80 -4.53 31.09
C GLN A 407 -12.68 -4.41 30.04
N VAL A 408 -12.61 -3.31 29.29
CA VAL A 408 -11.50 -3.11 28.34
C VAL A 408 -10.23 -2.75 29.10
N LEU A 409 -10.32 -1.85 30.09
CA LEU A 409 -9.16 -1.46 30.90
C LEU A 409 -8.53 -2.64 31.65
N SER A 410 -9.31 -3.64 32.04
CA SER A 410 -8.78 -4.84 32.71
C SER A 410 -7.85 -5.67 31.80
N LYS A 411 -7.97 -5.53 30.47
CA LYS A 411 -7.11 -6.20 29.47
C LYS A 411 -5.78 -5.47 29.23
N VAL A 412 -5.65 -4.22 29.68
CA VAL A 412 -4.43 -3.43 29.52
C VAL A 412 -3.37 -3.92 30.52
N PRO A 413 -2.11 -4.14 30.09
CA PRO A 413 -0.99 -4.43 30.97
C PRO A 413 -0.85 -3.39 32.09
N LEU A 414 -0.48 -3.83 33.30
CA LEU A 414 -0.46 -2.97 34.50
C LEU A 414 0.44 -1.73 34.34
N ASP A 415 1.59 -1.89 33.70
CA ASP A 415 2.57 -0.85 33.40
C ASP A 415 2.06 0.19 32.39
N GLN A 416 1.04 -0.15 31.59
CA GLN A 416 0.47 0.72 30.56
C GLN A 416 -0.87 1.35 30.96
N ARG A 417 -1.52 0.86 32.03
CA ARG A 417 -2.82 1.38 32.50
C ARG A 417 -2.82 2.86 32.85
N GLY A 418 -1.68 3.39 33.32
CA GLY A 418 -1.54 4.79 33.68
C GLY A 418 -1.86 5.75 32.52
N ALA A 419 -1.58 5.35 31.27
CA ALA A 419 -1.85 6.16 30.08
C ALA A 419 -3.36 6.37 29.80
N PHE A 420 -4.23 5.58 30.43
CA PHE A 420 -5.67 5.54 30.20
C PHE A 420 -6.49 5.83 31.47
N ALA A 421 -5.85 6.25 32.56
CA ALA A 421 -6.48 6.41 33.87
C ALA A 421 -7.57 7.51 33.91
N ASP A 422 -7.47 8.52 33.05
CA ASP A 422 -8.43 9.62 32.92
C ASP A 422 -9.69 9.26 32.12
N LEU A 423 -9.65 8.18 31.32
CA LEU A 423 -10.72 7.85 30.39
C LEU A 423 -12.08 7.56 31.03
N PRO A 424 -12.20 6.84 32.17
CA PRO A 424 -13.50 6.62 32.81
C PRO A 424 -14.21 7.94 33.16
N GLN A 425 -13.48 8.90 33.74
CA GLN A 425 -14.04 10.19 34.11
C GLN A 425 -14.40 11.03 32.88
N ARG A 426 -13.51 11.11 31.87
CA ARG A 426 -13.78 11.84 30.63
C ARG A 426 -14.98 11.27 29.86
N LEU A 427 -15.17 9.95 29.87
CA LEU A 427 -16.36 9.31 29.30
C LEU A 427 -17.64 9.63 30.10
N ALA A 428 -17.57 9.69 31.43
CA ALA A 428 -18.71 10.13 32.25
C ALA A 428 -19.12 11.58 31.93
N ASP A 429 -18.15 12.45 31.72
CA ASP A 429 -18.38 13.85 31.32
C ASP A 429 -19.01 13.93 29.92
N LEU A 430 -18.47 13.15 28.97
CA LEU A 430 -19.01 13.02 27.63
C LEU A 430 -20.49 12.60 27.65
N ARG A 431 -20.83 11.53 28.38
CA ARG A 431 -22.21 11.01 28.50
C ARG A 431 -23.18 12.08 29.01
N ARG A 432 -22.76 12.91 29.97
CA ARG A 432 -23.57 14.01 30.50
C ARG A 432 -23.82 15.12 29.46
N SER A 433 -22.87 15.32 28.55
CA SER A 433 -22.93 16.38 27.54
C SER A 433 -23.55 15.95 26.19
N LEU A 434 -23.58 14.65 25.91
CA LEU A 434 -24.02 14.08 24.63
C LEU A 434 -25.54 13.86 24.63
N THR A 435 -26.29 14.91 24.26
CA THR A 435 -27.75 14.82 24.14
C THR A 435 -28.16 13.91 22.97
N PRO A 436 -29.39 13.37 22.97
CA PRO A 436 -29.91 12.56 21.85
C PRO A 436 -29.81 13.27 20.49
N GLU A 437 -30.06 14.58 20.43
CA GLU A 437 -29.99 15.38 19.21
C GLU A 437 -28.55 15.51 18.71
N ARG A 438 -27.60 15.82 19.62
CA ARG A 438 -26.17 15.89 19.28
C ARG A 438 -25.67 14.55 18.77
N ARG A 439 -26.08 13.45 19.41
CA ARG A 439 -25.73 12.09 19.00
C ARG A 439 -26.32 11.74 17.63
N ALA A 440 -27.56 12.12 17.35
CA ALA A 440 -28.18 11.90 16.04
C ALA A 440 -27.42 12.63 14.91
N VAL A 441 -27.01 13.88 15.16
CA VAL A 441 -26.18 14.66 14.21
C VAL A 441 -24.81 14.01 14.02
N ALA A 442 -24.14 13.61 15.11
CA ALA A 442 -22.86 12.91 15.05
C ALA A 442 -22.94 11.61 14.24
N LYS A 443 -23.97 10.80 14.49
CA LYS A 443 -24.24 9.56 13.75
C LYS A 443 -24.45 9.81 12.26
N ALA A 444 -25.28 10.79 11.89
CA ALA A 444 -25.53 11.13 10.48
C ALA A 444 -24.27 11.60 9.74
N ARG A 445 -23.31 12.21 10.44
CA ARG A 445 -22.01 12.58 9.87
C ARG A 445 -21.07 11.38 9.75
N ALA A 446 -21.04 10.50 10.77
CA ALA A 446 -20.22 9.30 10.77
C ALA A 446 -20.63 8.33 9.66
N ASP A 447 -21.93 8.13 9.44
CA ASP A 447 -22.48 7.22 8.42
C ASP A 447 -22.11 7.63 6.97
N LYS A 448 -21.52 8.82 6.78
CA LYS A 448 -21.01 9.30 5.47
C LYS A 448 -19.51 9.06 5.23
N GLN A 449 -18.74 8.66 6.25
CA GLN A 449 -17.27 8.60 6.16
C GLN A 449 -16.78 7.24 5.64
N ILE A 450 -17.20 6.17 6.30
CA ILE A 450 -16.85 4.79 5.96
C ILE A 450 -18.15 4.05 5.71
N LEU A 451 -18.23 3.33 4.59
CA LEU A 451 -19.40 2.50 4.30
C LEU A 451 -19.55 1.45 5.40
N ALA A 452 -20.76 1.39 5.99
CA ALA A 452 -21.07 0.44 7.05
C ALA A 452 -20.92 -1.02 6.60
N VAL A 453 -21.10 -1.27 5.31
CA VAL A 453 -20.88 -2.55 4.63
C VAL A 453 -20.06 -2.29 3.37
N PRO A 454 -18.98 -3.05 3.13
CA PRO A 454 -18.21 -2.96 1.90
C PRO A 454 -19.06 -3.30 0.67
N THR A 455 -18.82 -2.62 -0.45
CA THR A 455 -19.52 -2.88 -1.71
C THR A 455 -19.10 -4.26 -2.27
N PRO A 456 -20.05 -5.12 -2.68
CA PRO A 456 -19.72 -6.39 -3.35
C PRO A 456 -19.00 -6.16 -4.69
N VAL A 457 -17.92 -6.90 -4.94
CA VAL A 457 -17.16 -6.83 -6.19
C VAL A 457 -18.02 -7.27 -7.37
N GLU A 458 -18.89 -8.25 -7.19
CA GLU A 458 -19.79 -8.76 -8.23
C GLU A 458 -20.80 -7.69 -8.67
N TYR A 459 -21.18 -6.78 -7.77
CA TYR A 459 -22.01 -5.63 -8.12
C TYR A 459 -21.24 -4.65 -9.01
N ILE A 460 -19.97 -4.35 -8.68
CA ILE A 460 -19.11 -3.47 -9.48
C ILE A 460 -18.85 -4.10 -10.85
N GLU A 461 -18.50 -5.39 -10.88
CA GLU A 461 -18.25 -6.14 -12.10
C GLU A 461 -19.48 -6.18 -13.02
N GLY A 462 -20.67 -6.47 -12.47
CA GLY A 462 -21.91 -6.45 -13.24
C GLY A 462 -22.27 -5.08 -13.85
N LEU A 463 -21.77 -3.99 -13.27
CA LEU A 463 -21.90 -2.65 -13.85
C LEU A 463 -20.82 -2.40 -14.92
N LEU A 464 -19.57 -2.77 -14.66
CA LEU A 464 -18.46 -2.62 -15.61
C LEU A 464 -18.73 -3.39 -16.90
N ASN A 465 -19.22 -4.63 -16.80
CA ASN A 465 -19.52 -5.51 -17.94
C ASN A 465 -20.55 -4.95 -18.94
N LYS A 466 -21.25 -3.85 -18.60
CA LYS A 466 -22.16 -3.16 -19.53
C LYS A 466 -21.44 -2.29 -20.55
N ARG A 467 -20.25 -1.79 -20.20
CA ARG A 467 -19.49 -0.80 -20.98
C ARG A 467 -18.05 -1.25 -21.26
N PHE A 468 -17.58 -2.28 -20.58
CA PHE A 468 -16.22 -2.78 -20.63
C PHE A 468 -16.15 -4.31 -20.70
N ASP A 469 -15.14 -4.81 -21.38
CA ASP A 469 -14.70 -6.20 -21.34
C ASP A 469 -13.50 -6.31 -20.38
N GLY A 470 -13.45 -7.36 -19.56
CA GLY A 470 -12.35 -7.56 -18.62
C GLY A 470 -12.75 -8.41 -17.43
N GLY A 471 -12.03 -8.24 -16.32
CA GLY A 471 -12.34 -8.96 -15.09
C GLY A 471 -11.51 -8.46 -13.92
N PHE A 472 -11.67 -9.14 -12.79
CA PHE A 472 -10.91 -8.85 -11.59
C PHE A 472 -10.11 -10.05 -11.09
N ALA A 473 -9.08 -9.74 -10.31
CA ALA A 473 -8.29 -10.67 -9.55
C ALA A 473 -8.22 -10.20 -8.09
N THR A 474 -7.82 -11.11 -7.21
CA THR A 474 -7.62 -10.82 -5.80
C THR A 474 -6.19 -11.11 -5.38
N MET A 475 -5.72 -10.36 -4.40
CA MET A 475 -4.41 -10.52 -3.78
C MET A 475 -4.51 -10.27 -2.28
N VAL A 476 -3.62 -10.89 -1.52
CA VAL A 476 -3.46 -10.64 -0.09
C VAL A 476 -2.19 -9.84 0.15
N SER A 477 -2.28 -8.83 1.01
CA SER A 477 -1.15 -8.10 1.58
C SER A 477 -1.23 -8.17 3.12
N VAL A 478 -0.33 -7.51 3.83
CA VAL A 478 -0.35 -7.47 5.30
C VAL A 478 -0.61 -6.05 5.80
N LEU A 479 -1.64 -5.91 6.65
CA LEU A 479 -1.89 -4.72 7.45
C LEU A 479 -1.39 -4.99 8.87
N SER A 480 -0.27 -4.37 9.25
CA SER A 480 0.26 -4.52 10.62
C SER A 480 -0.69 -3.90 11.65
N GLU A 481 -0.57 -4.29 12.92
CA GLU A 481 -1.35 -3.66 14.00
C GLU A 481 -1.10 -2.15 14.10
N ASP A 482 0.14 -1.72 13.88
CA ASP A 482 0.51 -0.30 13.88
C ASP A 482 -0.03 0.44 12.66
N ASP A 483 -0.08 -0.19 11.49
CA ASP A 483 -0.74 0.38 10.30
C ASP A 483 -2.25 0.48 10.50
N ALA A 484 -2.89 -0.54 11.09
CA ALA A 484 -4.30 -0.50 11.42
C ALA A 484 -4.63 0.64 12.42
N LEU A 485 -3.75 0.86 13.40
CA LEU A 485 -3.87 2.00 14.32
C LEU A 485 -3.65 3.33 13.62
N ALA A 486 -2.60 3.45 12.81
CA ALA A 486 -2.32 4.66 12.05
C ALA A 486 -3.50 5.03 11.14
N LEU A 487 -4.09 4.03 10.46
CA LEU A 487 -5.30 4.19 9.66
C LEU A 487 -6.47 4.74 10.49
N ALA A 488 -6.75 4.16 11.65
CA ALA A 488 -7.85 4.61 12.52
C ALA A 488 -7.61 6.02 13.09
N LEU A 489 -6.35 6.43 13.23
CA LEU A 489 -5.95 7.75 13.74
C LEU A 489 -5.83 8.82 12.64
N LEU A 490 -5.96 8.49 11.36
CA LEU A 490 -6.04 9.50 10.29
C LEU A 490 -7.18 10.49 10.58
N PRO A 491 -6.97 11.82 10.48
CA PRO A 491 -8.00 12.81 10.79
C PRO A 491 -9.31 12.58 10.03
N ALA A 492 -9.25 12.26 8.74
CA ALA A 492 -10.44 11.87 7.97
C ALA A 492 -11.19 10.66 8.55
N ASN A 493 -10.47 9.60 8.96
CA ASN A 493 -11.07 8.38 9.50
C ASN A 493 -11.62 8.58 10.91
N GLN A 494 -11.08 9.53 11.68
CA GLN A 494 -11.61 9.87 12.99
C GLN A 494 -13.00 10.51 12.94
N ARG A 495 -13.40 11.10 11.80
CA ARG A 495 -14.76 11.62 11.57
C ARG A 495 -15.83 10.52 11.67
N TYR A 496 -15.43 9.24 11.67
CA TYR A 496 -16.33 8.12 11.94
C TYR A 496 -16.78 8.01 13.41
N PHE A 497 -16.15 8.78 14.32
CA PHE A 497 -16.41 8.77 15.77
C PHE A 497 -16.84 10.15 16.29
N ASN A 498 -17.70 10.84 15.54
CA ASN A 498 -18.10 12.23 15.79
C ASN A 498 -18.88 12.47 17.10
N GLU A 499 -19.28 11.43 17.84
CA GLU A 499 -19.84 11.60 19.18
C GLU A 499 -18.83 12.19 20.16
N ILE A 500 -17.53 12.02 19.89
CA ILE A 500 -16.45 12.52 20.71
C ILE A 500 -15.82 13.71 19.99
N GLU A 501 -16.19 14.94 20.35
CA GLU A 501 -15.64 16.15 19.73
C GLU A 501 -14.17 16.37 20.11
N ASP A 502 -13.84 16.12 21.38
CA ASP A 502 -12.49 16.21 21.93
C ASP A 502 -11.53 15.24 21.20
N ALA A 503 -10.58 15.83 20.45
CA ALA A 503 -9.65 15.09 19.62
C ALA A 503 -8.70 14.20 20.45
N GLU A 504 -8.27 14.65 21.63
CA GLU A 504 -7.36 13.89 22.48
C GLU A 504 -8.09 12.69 23.08
N LEU A 505 -9.31 12.90 23.60
CA LEU A 505 -10.16 11.83 24.10
C LEU A 505 -10.43 10.79 23.02
N ARG A 506 -10.76 11.25 21.81
CA ARG A 506 -11.01 10.40 20.65
C ARG A 506 -9.78 9.57 20.27
N CYS A 507 -8.60 10.18 20.17
CA CYS A 507 -7.36 9.46 19.87
C CYS A 507 -7.00 8.42 20.94
N LYS A 508 -7.13 8.77 22.23
CA LYS A 508 -6.88 7.85 23.35
C LYS A 508 -7.84 6.66 23.34
N LEU A 509 -9.13 6.90 23.12
CA LEU A 509 -10.13 5.83 23.02
C LEU A 509 -9.90 4.95 21.80
N ILE A 510 -9.65 5.51 20.62
CA ILE A 510 -9.30 4.73 19.43
C ILE A 510 -8.10 3.82 19.72
N THR A 511 -7.04 4.38 20.31
CA THR A 511 -5.83 3.62 20.65
C THR A 511 -6.11 2.47 21.62
N LEU A 512 -6.83 2.75 22.72
CA LEU A 512 -7.19 1.75 23.73
C LEU A 512 -8.04 0.64 23.10
N LEU A 513 -9.15 1.01 22.48
CA LEU A 513 -10.14 0.04 22.00
C LEU A 513 -9.57 -0.78 20.83
N LEU A 514 -8.82 -0.15 19.92
CA LEU A 514 -8.26 -0.86 18.79
C LEU A 514 -7.19 -1.87 19.23
N ARG A 515 -6.24 -1.47 20.09
CA ARG A 515 -5.14 -2.35 20.56
C ARG A 515 -5.61 -3.47 21.48
N TYR A 516 -6.54 -3.20 22.39
CA TYR A 516 -6.86 -4.13 23.48
C TYR A 516 -8.21 -4.86 23.33
N GLU A 517 -9.09 -4.40 22.44
CA GLU A 517 -10.40 -5.03 22.25
C GLU A 517 -10.61 -5.54 20.81
N VAL A 518 -10.22 -4.76 19.80
CA VAL A 518 -10.57 -5.04 18.40
C VAL A 518 -9.51 -5.93 17.73
N LEU A 519 -8.27 -5.46 17.60
CA LEU A 519 -7.21 -6.19 16.88
C LEU A 519 -6.93 -7.58 17.46
N PRO A 520 -6.92 -7.81 18.79
CA PRO A 520 -6.73 -9.15 19.33
C PRO A 520 -7.76 -10.18 18.85
N ARG A 521 -9.01 -9.74 18.59
CA ARG A 521 -10.07 -10.61 18.05
C ARG A 521 -9.83 -10.97 16.60
N PHE A 522 -9.44 -9.98 15.79
CA PHE A 522 -9.10 -10.23 14.38
C PHE A 522 -7.85 -11.10 14.25
N ARG A 523 -6.83 -10.87 15.09
CA ARG A 523 -5.60 -11.67 15.13
C ARG A 523 -5.84 -13.11 15.56
N ALA A 524 -6.79 -13.34 16.46
CA ALA A 524 -7.22 -14.69 16.85
C ALA A 524 -8.10 -15.37 15.79
N GLY A 525 -8.60 -14.61 14.81
CA GLY A 525 -9.39 -15.11 13.70
C GLY A 525 -8.54 -15.61 12.53
N PRO A 526 -9.19 -16.18 11.50
CA PRO A 526 -8.50 -16.82 10.36
C PRO A 526 -7.72 -15.84 9.47
N ALA A 527 -7.98 -14.54 9.58
CA ALA A 527 -7.23 -13.49 8.88
C ALA A 527 -6.00 -13.00 9.64
N GLY A 528 -5.78 -13.46 10.88
CA GLY A 528 -4.63 -13.06 11.68
C GLY A 528 -3.31 -13.66 11.19
N ASN A 529 -2.22 -12.90 11.35
CA ASN A 529 -0.86 -13.38 11.12
C ASN A 529 0.10 -12.91 12.23
N ALA A 530 1.40 -13.16 12.06
CA ALA A 530 2.41 -12.87 13.07
C ALA A 530 2.46 -11.38 13.46
N VAL A 531 2.24 -10.46 12.52
CA VAL A 531 2.45 -9.00 12.67
C VAL A 531 1.16 -8.16 12.59
N GLY A 532 0.03 -8.76 12.23
CA GLY A 532 -1.24 -8.09 12.08
C GLY A 532 -2.27 -8.95 11.36
N LEU A 533 -2.84 -8.42 10.28
CA LEU A 533 -3.93 -9.02 9.52
C LEU A 533 -3.57 -9.18 8.04
N ASN A 534 -4.05 -10.25 7.45
CA ASN A 534 -4.08 -10.42 6.01
C ASN A 534 -5.15 -9.51 5.41
N LEU A 535 -4.73 -8.57 4.58
CA LEU A 535 -5.57 -7.57 3.95
C LEU A 535 -5.95 -8.01 2.54
N HIS A 536 -7.26 -8.09 2.29
CA HIS A 536 -7.85 -8.37 1.00
C HIS A 536 -7.73 -7.18 0.05
N TRP A 537 -7.28 -7.45 -1.17
CA TRP A 537 -7.32 -6.51 -2.28
C TRP A 537 -8.04 -7.11 -3.46
N THR A 538 -8.85 -6.29 -4.11
CA THR A 538 -9.39 -6.54 -5.44
C THR A 538 -8.68 -5.64 -6.45
N TYR A 539 -8.36 -6.19 -7.61
CA TYR A 539 -7.75 -5.49 -8.74
C TYR A 539 -8.55 -5.79 -9.99
N GLY A 540 -8.86 -4.78 -10.81
CA GLY A 540 -9.55 -4.97 -12.08
C GLY A 540 -8.82 -4.32 -13.24
N GLU A 541 -8.90 -5.00 -14.37
CA GLU A 541 -8.38 -4.55 -15.67
C GLU A 541 -9.48 -4.74 -16.70
N HIS A 542 -9.80 -3.65 -17.38
CA HIS A 542 -10.95 -3.56 -18.26
C HIS A 542 -10.60 -2.75 -19.51
N VAL A 543 -11.25 -3.07 -20.63
CA VAL A 543 -11.14 -2.37 -21.91
C VAL A 543 -12.53 -1.93 -22.33
N LYS A 544 -12.69 -0.66 -22.72
CA LYS A 544 -13.96 -0.10 -23.18
C LYS A 544 -14.44 -0.87 -24.41
N ASN A 545 -15.73 -1.21 -24.41
CA ASN A 545 -16.40 -1.83 -25.56
C ASN A 545 -16.31 -0.91 -26.78
N GLY A 546 -16.15 -1.50 -27.97
CA GLY A 546 -16.02 -0.79 -29.24
C GLY A 546 -17.27 -0.02 -29.65
#